data_AF-A3QEH1-F1
#
_entry.id   AF-A3QEH1-F1
#
_cell.length_a   1.000
_cell.length_b   1.000
_cell.length_c   1.000
_cell.angle_alpha   90.00
_cell.angle_beta   90.00
_cell.angle_gamma   90.00
#
_symmetry.space_group_name_H-M   'P 1'
#
loop_
_entity.id
_entity.type
_entity.pdbx_description
1 polymer ?
#
loop_
_entity_poly.entity_id
_entity_poly.type
_entity_poly.pdbx_seq_one_letter_code
_entity_poly.pdbx_strand_id
1 'polypeptide(L)'
;MQANATPRLQAQLKYIPAAKAGALHAANSRAYFIKRLIQSDCQRVTDCLAEHYFLPGAISVKQLLSYKSRLLELYRYVLSADLSNAETDIFLGYLSQGIASLDDAMARTV
;
A
#
# COMPACT_ATOMS: atom_id res chain seq x y z
N MET A 1 -39.45 -15.48 -19.30
CA MET A 1 -38.82 -14.73 -20.40
C MET A 1 -37.33 -14.61 -20.11
N GLN A 2 -36.51 -15.48 -20.71
CA GLN A 2 -35.06 -15.46 -20.53
C GLN A 2 -34.45 -14.51 -21.57
N ALA A 3 -33.72 -13.48 -21.12
CA ALA A 3 -33.01 -12.55 -21.99
C ALA A 3 -31.84 -13.30 -22.65
N ASN A 4 -32.02 -13.65 -23.92
CA ASN A 4 -31.02 -14.36 -24.71
C ASN A 4 -29.95 -13.34 -25.14
N ALA A 5 -28.86 -13.25 -24.38
CA ALA A 5 -27.72 -12.41 -24.75
C ALA A 5 -27.15 -12.90 -26.10
N THR A 6 -27.09 -12.00 -27.07
CA THR A 6 -26.69 -12.25 -28.46
C THR A 6 -25.32 -12.95 -28.53
N PRO A 7 -25.14 -14.00 -29.36
CA PRO A 7 -23.88 -14.76 -29.45
C PRO A 7 -22.62 -13.94 -29.78
N ARG A 8 -22.78 -12.70 -30.27
CA ARG A 8 -21.68 -11.74 -30.49
C ARG A 8 -21.03 -11.24 -29.18
N LEU A 9 -21.80 -11.06 -28.10
CA LEU A 9 -21.27 -10.66 -26.80
C LEU A 9 -20.56 -11.81 -26.08
N GLN A 10 -21.05 -13.04 -26.25
CA GLN A 10 -20.37 -14.24 -25.72
C GLN A 10 -19.06 -14.58 -26.47
N ALA A 11 -18.95 -14.21 -27.75
CA ALA A 11 -17.74 -14.40 -28.55
C ALA A 11 -16.62 -13.40 -28.21
N GLN A 12 -16.96 -12.18 -27.77
CA GLN A 12 -15.96 -11.16 -27.38
C GLN A 12 -15.32 -11.42 -26.01
N LEU A 13 -15.98 -12.21 -25.15
CA LEU A 13 -15.47 -12.61 -23.83
C LEU A 13 -14.47 -13.79 -23.87
N LYS A 14 -14.20 -14.37 -25.05
CA LYS A 14 -13.58 -15.70 -25.15
C LYS A 14 -12.08 -15.75 -25.45
N TYR A 15 -11.35 -14.65 -25.46
CA TYR A 15 -9.89 -14.75 -25.62
C TYR A 15 -9.14 -13.64 -24.89
N ILE A 16 -9.06 -13.77 -23.57
CA ILE A 16 -7.88 -13.28 -22.86
C ILE A 16 -6.83 -14.39 -23.02
N PRO A 17 -5.73 -14.18 -23.76
CA PRO A 17 -4.66 -15.17 -23.88
C PRO A 17 -4.24 -15.65 -22.48
N ALA A 18 -4.02 -16.95 -22.28
CA ALA A 18 -3.67 -17.50 -20.96
C ALA A 18 -2.49 -16.77 -20.28
N ALA A 19 -1.54 -16.27 -21.08
CA ALA A 19 -0.45 -15.41 -20.62
C ALA A 19 -0.92 -14.09 -19.98
N LYS A 20 -1.95 -13.43 -20.55
CA LYS A 20 -2.55 -12.21 -19.97
C LYS A 20 -3.36 -12.51 -18.71
N ALA A 21 -4.05 -13.65 -18.65
CA ALA A 21 -4.77 -14.07 -17.45
C ALA A 21 -3.81 -14.40 -16.29
N GLY A 22 -2.69 -15.09 -16.58
CA GLY A 22 -1.64 -15.37 -15.60
C GLY A 22 -0.95 -14.10 -15.08
N ALA A 23 -0.63 -13.16 -15.98
CA ALA A 23 -0.06 -11.86 -15.59
C ALA A 23 -1.02 -11.04 -14.70
N LEU A 24 -2.32 -11.02 -15.02
CA LEU A 24 -3.34 -10.35 -14.22
C LEU A 24 -3.48 -10.96 -12.82
N HIS A 25 -3.48 -12.29 -12.73
CA HIS A 25 -3.56 -12.97 -11.43
C HIS A 25 -2.30 -12.70 -10.57
N ALA A 26 -1.11 -12.75 -11.17
CA ALA A 26 0.14 -12.43 -10.50
C ALA A 26 0.18 -10.96 -10.03
N ALA A 27 -0.28 -10.01 -10.86
CA ALA A 27 -0.41 -8.61 -10.48
C ALA A 27 -1.37 -8.42 -9.30
N ASN A 28 -2.54 -9.06 -9.33
CA ASN A 28 -3.50 -9.01 -8.22
C ASN A 28 -2.93 -9.60 -6.93
N SER A 29 -2.18 -10.71 -6.99
CA SER A 29 -1.51 -11.28 -5.82
C SER A 29 -0.43 -10.34 -5.24
N ARG A 30 0.28 -9.61 -6.11
CA ARG A 30 1.33 -8.67 -5.71
C ARG A 30 0.74 -7.42 -5.08
N ALA A 31 -0.26 -6.81 -5.71
CA ALA A 31 -0.96 -5.66 -5.16
C ALA A 31 -1.60 -5.99 -3.81
N TYR A 32 -2.18 -7.19 -3.67
CA TYR A 32 -2.68 -7.68 -2.39
C TYR A 32 -1.58 -7.80 -1.33
N PHE A 33 -0.44 -8.39 -1.68
CA PHE A 33 0.71 -8.51 -0.77
C PHE A 33 1.23 -7.14 -0.33
N ILE A 34 1.42 -6.22 -1.27
CA ILE A 34 1.86 -4.84 -1.02
C ILE A 34 0.88 -4.14 -0.08
N LYS A 35 -0.42 -4.23 -0.37
CA LYS A 35 -1.47 -3.69 0.49
C LYS A 35 -1.35 -4.20 1.92
N ARG A 36 -1.17 -5.51 2.11
CA ARG A 36 -1.03 -6.11 3.46
C ARG A 36 0.21 -5.61 4.18
N LEU A 37 1.32 -5.44 3.46
CA LEU A 37 2.56 -4.94 4.03
C LEU A 37 2.43 -3.48 4.46
N ILE A 38 1.86 -2.62 3.59
CA ILE A 38 1.58 -1.22 3.91
C ILE A 38 0.62 -1.12 5.09
N GLN A 39 -0.48 -1.88 5.11
CA GLN A 39 -1.41 -1.88 6.23
C GLN A 39 -0.74 -2.27 7.56
N SER A 40 0.12 -3.30 7.55
CA SER A 40 0.87 -3.71 8.74
C SER A 40 1.78 -2.58 9.24
N ASP A 41 2.48 -1.90 8.35
CA ASP A 41 3.44 -0.86 8.75
C ASP A 41 2.76 0.45 9.13
N CYS A 42 1.66 0.82 8.47
CA CYS A 42 0.80 1.91 8.91
C CYS A 42 0.26 1.66 10.32
N GLN A 43 -0.20 0.44 10.63
CA GLN A 43 -0.66 0.11 11.98
C GLN A 43 0.45 0.28 13.02
N ARG A 44 1.66 -0.23 12.75
CA ARG A 44 2.81 -0.07 13.65
C ARG A 44 3.18 1.39 13.88
N VAL A 45 3.07 2.22 12.84
CA VAL A 45 3.28 3.67 12.95
C VAL A 45 2.19 4.31 13.80
N THR A 46 0.93 3.93 13.62
CA THR A 46 -0.17 4.41 14.47
C THR A 46 0.07 4.06 15.95
N ASP A 47 0.45 2.80 16.23
CA ASP A 47 0.72 2.35 17.60
C ASP A 47 1.91 3.11 18.21
N CYS A 48 3.00 3.25 17.44
CA CYS A 48 4.19 4.02 17.84
C CYS A 48 3.87 5.50 18.13
N LEU A 49 3.06 6.13 17.28
CA LEU A 49 2.64 7.53 17.47
C LEU A 49 1.73 7.66 18.69
N ALA A 50 0.81 6.71 18.91
CA ALA A 50 -0.02 6.70 20.11
C ALA A 50 0.86 6.61 21.37
N GLU A 51 1.82 5.69 21.43
CA GLU A 51 2.77 5.60 22.53
C GLU A 51 3.58 6.90 22.70
N HIS A 52 4.05 7.49 21.61
CA HIS A 52 4.79 8.75 21.65
C HIS A 52 3.97 9.91 22.27
N TYR A 53 2.69 10.03 21.92
CA TYR A 53 1.83 11.11 22.42
C TYR A 53 1.27 10.86 23.82
N PHE A 54 0.98 9.61 24.19
CA PHE A 54 0.38 9.29 25.49
C PHE A 54 1.39 8.92 26.58
N LEU A 55 2.61 8.51 26.22
CA LEU A 55 3.68 8.14 27.15
C LEU A 55 4.96 8.92 26.84
N PRO A 56 5.08 10.16 27.36
CA PRO A 56 6.25 11.01 27.12
C PRO A 56 7.56 10.30 27.48
N GLY A 57 8.50 10.27 26.53
CA GLY A 57 9.82 9.63 26.70
C GLY A 57 9.87 8.13 26.43
N ALA A 58 8.74 7.45 26.20
CA ALA A 58 8.72 6.02 25.85
C ALA A 58 9.29 5.74 24.46
N ILE A 59 9.04 6.64 23.51
CA ILE A 59 9.53 6.55 22.13
C ILE A 59 10.63 7.58 21.89
N SER A 60 11.82 7.10 21.55
CA SER A 60 12.95 7.91 21.14
C SER A 60 12.85 8.38 19.68
N VAL A 61 13.49 9.51 19.36
CA VAL A 61 13.63 9.99 17.97
C VAL A 61 14.25 8.91 17.07
N LYS A 62 15.18 8.11 17.58
CA LYS A 62 15.80 7.00 16.83
C LYS A 62 14.76 5.95 16.41
N GLN A 63 13.79 5.63 17.26
CA GLN A 63 12.70 4.71 16.92
C GLN A 63 11.78 5.31 15.85
N LEU A 64 11.41 6.59 15.96
CA LEU A 64 10.62 7.29 14.95
C LEU A 64 11.31 7.27 13.58
N LEU A 65 12.62 7.57 13.55
CA LEU A 65 13.45 7.49 12.33
C LEU A 65 13.50 6.08 11.74
N SER A 66 13.56 5.04 12.57
CA SER A 66 13.54 3.66 12.10
C SER A 66 12.24 3.31 11.38
N TYR A 67 11.09 3.75 11.92
CA TYR A 67 9.81 3.59 11.24
C TYR A 67 9.74 4.39 9.94
N LYS A 68 10.23 5.64 9.94
CA LYS A 68 10.28 6.48 8.74
C LYS A 68 11.14 5.85 7.64
N SER A 69 12.31 5.34 7.99
CA SER A 69 13.20 4.62 7.05
C SER A 69 12.48 3.46 6.38
N ARG A 70 11.76 2.66 7.17
CA ARG A 70 11.00 1.51 6.66
C ARG A 70 9.86 1.92 5.73
N LEU A 71 9.11 2.99 6.06
CA LEU A 71 8.09 3.53 5.15
C LEU A 71 8.69 4.03 3.83
N LEU A 72 9.87 4.66 3.87
CA LEU A 72 10.56 5.12 2.67
C LEU A 72 11.06 3.96 1.79
N GLU A 73 11.50 2.86 2.39
CA GLU A 73 11.83 1.63 1.65
C GLU A 73 10.60 1.04 0.96
N LEU A 74 9.46 0.99 1.67
CA LEU A 74 8.18 0.59 1.10
C LEU A 74 7.75 1.53 -0.04
N TYR A 75 7.95 2.83 0.13
CA TYR A 75 7.65 3.84 -0.89
C TYR A 75 8.43 3.56 -2.18
N ARG A 76 9.74 3.30 -2.04
CA ARG A 76 10.61 2.90 -3.16
C ARG A 76 10.14 1.59 -3.79
N TYR A 77 9.73 0.61 -2.98
CA TYR A 77 9.23 -0.66 -3.48
C TYR A 77 7.97 -0.48 -4.33
N VAL A 78 7.00 0.31 -3.86
CA VAL A 78 5.77 0.65 -4.60
C VAL A 78 6.09 1.33 -5.94
N LEU A 79 7.01 2.29 -5.96
CA LEU A 79 7.44 2.96 -7.20
C LEU A 79 8.07 2.00 -8.22
N SER A 80 8.74 0.94 -7.75
CA SER A 80 9.40 -0.05 -8.60
C SER A 80 8.51 -1.25 -8.97
N ALA A 81 7.33 -1.35 -8.35
CA ALA A 81 6.42 -2.47 -8.57
C ALA A 81 5.58 -2.26 -9.83
N ASP A 82 5.38 -3.34 -10.58
CA ASP A 82 4.40 -3.37 -11.68
C ASP A 82 2.98 -3.37 -11.09
N LEU A 83 2.46 -2.16 -10.89
CA LEU A 83 1.15 -1.83 -10.35
C LEU A 83 0.43 -0.89 -11.31
N SER A 84 -0.89 -0.85 -11.25
CA SER A 84 -1.63 0.20 -11.96
C SER A 84 -1.35 1.57 -11.35
N ASN A 85 -1.44 2.64 -12.14
CA ASN A 85 -1.25 4.01 -11.66
C ASN A 85 -2.14 4.32 -10.44
N ALA A 86 -3.39 3.85 -10.48
CA ALA A 86 -4.33 4.04 -9.37
C ALA A 86 -3.87 3.34 -8.08
N GLU A 87 -3.39 2.09 -8.16
CA GLU A 87 -2.86 1.38 -7.00
C GLU A 87 -1.61 2.06 -6.45
N THR A 88 -0.71 2.48 -7.33
CA THR A 88 0.50 3.24 -6.97
C THR A 88 0.11 4.51 -6.22
N ASP A 89 -0.76 5.36 -6.77
CA ASP A 89 -1.18 6.61 -6.14
C ASP A 89 -1.82 6.37 -4.75
N ILE A 90 -2.68 5.35 -4.65
CA ILE A 90 -3.32 4.98 -3.38
C ILE A 90 -2.25 4.57 -2.35
N PHE A 91 -1.34 3.67 -2.72
CA PHE A 91 -0.32 3.15 -1.81
C PHE A 91 0.69 4.23 -1.39
N LEU A 92 1.13 5.07 -2.32
CA LEU A 92 2.01 6.19 -2.03
C LEU A 92 1.31 7.22 -1.14
N GLY A 93 0.01 7.43 -1.29
CA GLY A 93 -0.79 8.29 -0.41
C GLY A 93 -0.73 7.84 1.06
N TYR A 94 -0.99 6.55 1.34
CA TYR A 94 -0.89 6.00 2.70
C TYR A 94 0.52 6.13 3.30
N LEU A 95 1.54 5.83 2.50
CA LEU A 95 2.93 5.91 2.94
C LEU A 95 3.35 7.36 3.21
N SER A 96 2.94 8.30 2.35
CA SER A 96 3.22 9.73 2.52
C SER A 96 2.60 10.27 3.79
N GLN A 97 1.36 9.89 4.09
CA GLN A 97 0.68 10.27 5.33
C GLN A 97 1.46 9.77 6.56
N GLY A 98 1.86 8.51 6.57
CA GLY A 98 2.63 7.94 7.67
C GLY A 98 3.99 8.63 7.87
N ILE A 99 4.68 8.95 6.78
CA ILE A 99 5.96 9.70 6.82
C ILE A 99 5.75 11.09 7.40
N ALA A 100 4.74 11.83 6.93
CA ALA A 100 4.44 13.16 7.43
C ALA A 100 4.09 13.16 8.92
N SER A 101 3.30 12.19 9.39
CA SER A 101 2.98 12.06 10.82
C SER A 101 4.21 11.75 11.68
N LEU A 102 5.16 10.96 11.17
CA LEU A 102 6.43 10.72 11.86
C LEU A 102 7.30 11.97 11.90
N ASP A 103 7.32 12.78 10.84
CA ASP A 103 8.03 14.06 10.81
C ASP A 103 7.47 15.05 11.82
N ASP A 104 6.15 15.15 11.92
CA ASP A 104 5.49 15.99 12.92
C ASP A 104 5.79 15.53 14.35
N ALA A 105 5.85 14.22 14.60
CA ALA A 105 6.21 13.67 15.91
C ALA A 105 7.67 13.99 16.28
N MET A 106 8.60 13.79 15.35
CA MET A 106 10.02 14.12 15.58
C MET A 106 10.22 15.61 15.85
N ALA A 107 9.54 16.49 15.12
CA ALA A 107 9.61 17.94 15.33
C ALA A 107 9.13 18.37 16.73
N ARG A 108 8.26 17.59 17.38
CA ARG A 108 7.77 17.84 18.75
C ARG A 108 8.64 17.22 19.84
N THR A 109 9.60 16.37 19.47
CA THR A 109 10.52 15.71 20.41
C THR A 109 11.81 16.50 20.63
N VAL A 110 12.07 17.52 19.80
CA VAL A 110 13.27 18.40 19.84
C VAL A 110 13.03 19.58 20.76
#